data_AF-A0A7Y2US59-F1
#
_entry.id   AF-A0A7Y2US59-F1
#
_cell.length_a   1.000
_cell.length_b   1.000
_cell.length_c   1.000
_cell.angle_alpha   90.00
_cell.angle_beta   90.00
_cell.angle_gamma   90.00
#
_symmetry.space_group_name_H-M   'P 1'
#
loop_
_entity.id
_entity.type
_entity.pdbx_description
1 polymer ?
#
loop_
_entity_poly.entity_id
_entity_poly.type
_entity_poly.pdbx_seq_one_letter_code
_entity_poly.pdbx_strand_id
1 'polypeptide(L)' 'MNRTLIVMVKEPHPGRVKTRLGADIGLVSAAWWFRNQVSTLLRRIEDPRWQVVLAVSPDVEGVQSRVWPAHLPRWG' A
#
# COMPACT_ATOMS: atom_id res chain seq x y z
N MET A 1 21.21 -13.46 -8.79
CA MET A 1 19.85 -13.54 -8.20
C MET A 1 19.28 -12.14 -8.17
N ASN A 2 18.15 -11.91 -8.85
CA ASN A 2 17.44 -10.65 -8.73
C ASN A 2 16.75 -10.63 -7.36
N ARG A 3 17.08 -9.67 -6.49
CA ARG A 3 16.51 -9.60 -5.14
C ARG A 3 15.11 -9.01 -5.23
N THR A 4 14.15 -9.55 -4.49
CA THR A 4 12.76 -9.06 -4.50
C THR A 4 12.37 -8.57 -3.13
N LEU A 5 11.85 -7.35 -3.05
CA LEU A 5 11.24 -6.77 -1.86
C LEU A 5 9.72 -6.86 -1.97
N ILE A 6 9.11 -7.72 -1.16
CA ILE A 6 7.65 -7.86 -1.07
C ILE A 6 7.12 -6.87 -0.05
N VAL A 7 6.18 -6.03 -0.47
CA VAL A 7 5.50 -5.05 0.38
C VAL A 7 4.04 -5.47 0.55
N MET A 8 3.70 -5.97 1.74
CA MET A 8 2.32 -6.35 2.08
C MET A 8 1.51 -5.09 2.40
N VAL A 9 0.44 -4.83 1.65
CA VAL A 9 -0.41 -3.64 1.83
C VAL A 9 -1.89 -4.00 1.77
N LYS A 10 -2.71 -3.17 2.42
CA LYS A 10 -4.18 -3.27 2.35
C LYS A 10 -4.72 -2.14 1.51
N GLU A 11 -5.79 -2.40 0.77
CA GLU A 11 -6.52 -1.35 0.06
C GLU A 11 -7.06 -0.31 1.07
N PRO A 12 -6.81 1.00 0.88
CA PRO A 12 -7.03 2.03 1.89
C PRO A 12 -8.52 2.44 1.97
N HIS A 13 -9.36 1.51 2.38
CA HIS A 13 -10.76 1.75 2.70
C HIS A 13 -10.90 2.36 4.09
N PRO A 14 -11.62 3.49 4.26
CA PRO A 14 -12.02 3.98 5.57
C PRO A 14 -12.68 2.87 6.39
N GLY A 15 -12.26 2.71 7.64
CA GLY A 15 -12.78 1.66 8.53
C GLY A 15 -12.16 0.26 8.34
N ARG A 16 -11.33 0.03 7.31
CA ARG A 16 -10.60 -1.24 7.12
C ARG A 16 -9.10 -1.14 7.32
N VAL A 17 -8.55 0.07 7.31
CA VAL A 17 -7.14 0.34 7.60
C VAL A 17 -7.00 1.28 8.79
N LYS A 18 -5.98 1.04 9.61
CA LYS A 18 -5.56 1.91 10.73
C LYS A 18 -6.73 2.36 11.62
N THR A 19 -7.65 1.44 11.94
CA THR A 19 -8.88 1.73 12.71
C THR A 19 -8.60 2.28 14.10
N ARG A 20 -7.52 1.85 14.76
CA ARG A 20 -7.09 2.42 16.06
C ARG A 20 -6.73 3.90 15.93
N LEU A 21 -5.96 4.28 14.90
CA LEU A 21 -5.66 5.69 14.62
C LEU A 21 -6.94 6.43 14.23
N GLY A 22 -7.82 5.79 13.47
CA GLY A 22 -9.11 6.36 13.08
C GLY A 22 -10.06 6.64 14.25
N ALA A 23 -9.87 6.01 15.40
CA ALA A 23 -10.60 6.36 16.62
C ALA A 23 -10.21 7.75 17.14
N ASP A 24 -8.96 8.18 16.90
CA ASP A 24 -8.45 9.47 17.36
C ASP A 24 -8.67 10.59 16.34
N ILE A 25 -8.47 10.30 15.04
CA ILE A 25 -8.45 11.33 13.98
C ILE A 25 -9.57 11.19 12.93
N GLY A 26 -10.46 10.21 13.10
CA GLY A 26 -11.51 9.86 12.14
C GLY A 26 -11.06 8.85 11.09
N LEU A 27 -11.98 7.95 10.70
CA LEU A 27 -11.71 6.83 9.78
C LEU A 27 -11.26 7.28 8.38
N VAL A 28 -11.80 8.40 7.87
CA VAL A 28 -11.43 8.97 6.57
C VAL A 28 -10.02 9.55 6.63
N SER A 29 -9.72 10.35 7.65
CA SER A 29 -8.39 10.93 7.86
C SER A 29 -7.34 9.84 8.03
N ALA A 30 -7.66 8.76 8.76
CA ALA A 30 -6.75 7.62 8.94
C ALA A 30 -6.48 6.86 7.62
N ALA A 31 -7.50 6.66 6.77
CA ALA A 31 -7.33 6.04 5.46
C ALA A 31 -6.51 6.93 4.51
N TRP A 32 -6.76 8.25 4.50
CA TRP A 32 -5.98 9.22 3.74
C TRP A 32 -4.53 9.28 4.20
N TRP A 33 -4.29 9.34 5.51
CA TRP A 33 -2.96 9.31 6.10
C TRP A 33 -2.23 8.03 5.70
N PHE A 34 -2.88 6.87 5.85
CA PHE A 34 -2.28 5.58 5.47
C PHE A 34 -1.88 5.54 4.00
N ARG A 35 -2.75 5.99 3.08
CA ARG A 35 -2.44 6.10 1.65
C ARG A 35 -1.17 6.92 1.42
N ASN A 36 -1.07 8.10 2.01
CA ASN A 36 0.09 8.99 1.81
C ASN A 36 1.38 8.43 2.37
N GLN A 37 1.32 7.78 3.53
CA GLN A 37 2.47 7.13 4.15
C GLN A 37 3.00 6.00 3.27
N VAL A 38 2.11 5.15 2.73
CA VAL A 38 2.51 4.08 1.82
C VAL A 38 3.08 4.65 0.52
N SER A 39 2.43 5.63 -0.12
CA SER A 39 2.98 6.25 -1.34
C SER A 39 4.35 6.90 -1.13
N THR A 40 4.62 7.45 0.06
CA THR A 40 5.93 8.01 0.40
C THR A 40 6.96 6.93 0.67
N LEU A 41 6.57 5.85 1.35
CA LEU A 41 7.42 4.69 1.57
C LEU A 41 7.85 4.06 0.25
N LEU A 42 6.90 3.77 -0.65
CA LEU A 42 7.17 3.11 -1.94
C LEU A 42 8.21 3.90 -2.75
N ARG A 43 8.04 5.22 -2.87
CA ARG A 43 9.01 6.09 -3.56
C ARG A 43 10.41 6.07 -2.95
N ARG A 44 10.55 5.81 -1.64
CA ARG A 44 11.83 5.78 -0.93
C ARG A 44 12.56 4.45 -1.01
N ILE A 45 11.81 3.35 -1.19
CA ILE A 45 12.36 1.99 -1.20
C ILE A 45 12.56 1.44 -2.61
N GLU A 46 12.15 2.17 -3.66
CA GLU A 46 12.52 1.86 -5.03
C GLU A 46 14.03 2.09 -5.22
N ASP A 47 14.78 1.00 -5.41
CA ASP A 47 16.24 0.99 -5.55
C ASP A 47 16.61 -0.10 -6.57
N PRO A 48 17.53 0.14 -7.53
CA PRO A 48 17.96 -0.84 -8.53
C PRO A 48 18.51 -2.16 -7.96
N ARG A 49 18.89 -2.20 -6.68
CA ARG A 49 19.38 -3.40 -5.99
C ARG A 49 18.31 -4.47 -5.80
N TRP A 50 17.02 -4.13 -5.91
CA TRP A 50 15.91 -5.08 -5.82
C TRP A 50 14.69 -4.65 -6.65
N GLN A 51 13.84 -5.62 -6.97
CA GLN A 51 12.52 -5.38 -7.53
C GLN A 51 11.49 -5.26 -6.40
N VAL A 52 10.71 -4.18 -6.38
CA VAL A 52 9.60 -4.01 -5.44
C VAL A 52 8.33 -4.64 -6.02
N VAL A 53 7.63 -5.46 -5.24
CA VAL A 53 6.35 -6.09 -5.60
C VAL A 53 5.35 -5.84 -4.48
N LEU A 54 4.13 -5.41 -4.82
CA LEU A 54 3.07 -5.20 -3.85
C LEU A 54 2.24 -6.47 -3.71
N ALA A 55 2.13 -6.99 -2.50
CA ALA A 55 1.15 -8.03 -2.17
C ALA A 55 -0.06 -7.34 -1.52
N VAL A 56 -1.17 -7.21 -2.27
CA VAL A 56 -2.29 -6.35 -1.88
C VAL A 56 -3.47 -7.20 -1.41
N SER A 57 -4.09 -6.79 -0.30
CA SER A 57 -5.31 -7.41 0.23
C SER A 57 -6.46 -6.39 0.34
N PRO A 58 -7.72 -6.76 0.04
CA PRO A 58 -8.14 -8.04 -0.54
C PRO A 58 -7.75 -8.15 -2.02
N ASP A 59 -7.36 -9.36 -2.40
CA ASP A 59 -6.69 -9.75 -3.64
C ASP A 59 -7.23 -9.07 -4.92
N VAL A 60 -8.49 -9.29 -5.28
CA VAL A 60 -9.08 -8.80 -6.54
C VAL A 60 -9.20 -7.27 -6.57
N GLU A 61 -9.61 -6.66 -5.47
CA GLU A 61 -9.82 -5.21 -5.35
C GLU A 61 -8.48 -4.45 -5.30
N GLY A 62 -7.52 -5.01 -4.56
CA GLY A 62 -6.19 -4.47 -4.40
C GLY A 62 -5.37 -4.47 -5.68
N VAL A 63 -5.48 -5.53 -6.50
CA VAL A 63 -4.80 -5.62 -7.80
C VAL A 63 -5.31 -4.55 -8.77
N GLN A 64 -6.63 -4.30 -8.80
CA GLN A 64 -7.25 -3.30 -9.69
C GLN A 64 -7.16 -1.86 -9.18
N SER A 65 -6.69 -1.64 -7.95
CA SER A 65 -6.70 -0.33 -7.32
C SER A 65 -5.89 0.73 -8.08
N ARG A 66 -6.47 1.91 -8.23
CA ARG A 66 -5.78 3.10 -8.76
C ARG A 66 -4.98 3.87 -7.69
N VAL A 67 -5.00 3.40 -6.45
CA VAL A 67 -4.30 4.06 -5.33
C VAL A 67 -2.80 3.82 -5.42
N TRP A 68 -2.39 2.63 -5.84
CA TRP A 68 -0.97 2.25 -5.92
C TRP A 68 -0.33 2.72 -7.22
N PRO A 69 1.00 2.97 -7.24
CA PRO A 69 1.72 3.27 -8.47
C PRO A 69 1.48 2.18 -9.53
N ALA A 70 1.26 2.60 -10.78
CA ALA A 70 0.90 1.67 -11.87
C ALA A 70 2.11 0.85 -12.36
N HIS A 71 3.33 1.35 -12.17
CA HIS A 71 4.56 0.69 -12.61
C HIS A 71 5.04 -0.41 -11.66
N LEU A 72 4.49 -0.48 -10.44
CA LEU A 72 4.84 -1.52 -9.48
C LEU A 72 3.98 -2.77 -9.73
N PRO A 73 4.59 -3.95 -9.94
CA PRO A 73 3.86 -5.20 -10.08
C PRO A 73 3.10 -5.52 -8.80
N ARG A 74 1.94 -6.18 -8.95
CA ARG A 74 1.02 -6.51 -7.86
C ARG A 74 0.69 -7.99 -7.87
N TRP A 75 0.54 -8.54 -6.68
CA TRP A 75 0.08 -9.90 -6.46
C TRP A 75 -1.04 -9.89 -5.41
N GLY A 76 -2.09 -10.65 -5.68
CA GLY A 76 -3.35 -10.70 -4.96
C GLY A 76 -4.26 -11.63 -5.73
#